data_AF-A0AAV9FEK0-F1
#
_entry.id   AF-A0AAV9FEK0-F1
#
_cell.length_a   1.000
_cell.length_b   1.000
_cell.length_c   1.000
_cell.angle_alpha   90.00
_cell.angle_beta   90.00
_cell.angle_gamma   90.00
#
_symmetry.space_group_name_H-M   'P 1'
#
loop_
_entity.id
_entity.type
_entity.pdbx_description
1 polymer ?
#
loop_
_entity_poly.entity_id
_entity_poly.type
_entity_poly.pdbx_seq_one_letter_code
_entity_poly.pdbx_strand_id
1 'polypeptide(L)'
;MVLEGCEPETQTYNVLIRHFCAVGEFERAMGLFERMGCTCAPNVDTYNVLINRLFGTGKSGNMVMAGRLLVEMVERGHAPSRVMFRRVLLLMTGNQGLAKQILSTQSVCRRLTCTIRL
;
A
#
# COMPACT_ATOMS: atom_id res chain seq x y z
N MET A 1 0.36 -6.06 -25.28
CA MET A 1 0.43 -7.33 -26.01
C MET A 1 0.48 -8.43 -24.97
N VAL A 2 -0.56 -9.25 -24.86
CA VAL A 2 -0.50 -10.51 -24.10
C VAL A 2 -0.51 -11.58 -25.17
N LEU A 3 0.63 -12.25 -25.36
CA LEU A 3 0.68 -13.49 -26.14
C LEU A 3 0.07 -14.58 -25.28
N GLU A 4 -0.91 -15.31 -25.82
CA GLU A 4 -1.48 -16.49 -25.18
C GLU A 4 -0.35 -17.45 -24.78
N GLY A 5 -0.09 -17.59 -23.48
CA GLY A 5 0.96 -18.46 -22.93
C GLY A 5 2.10 -17.78 -22.16
N CYS A 6 2.19 -16.44 -22.14
CA CYS A 6 3.15 -15.75 -21.26
C CYS A 6 2.46 -15.29 -19.97
N GLU A 7 2.88 -15.84 -18.82
CA GLU A 7 2.42 -15.34 -17.53
C GLU A 7 2.89 -13.89 -17.34
N PRO A 8 1.98 -12.95 -17.03
CA PRO A 8 2.35 -11.56 -16.82
C PRO A 8 3.24 -11.41 -15.60
N GLU A 9 4.47 -10.94 -15.84
CA GLU A 9 5.41 -10.59 -14.77
C GLU A 9 4.89 -9.43 -13.90
N THR A 10 5.48 -9.27 -12.71
CA THR A 10 5.19 -8.19 -11.76
C THR A 10 5.12 -6.81 -12.42
N GLN A 11 5.99 -6.53 -13.39
CA GLN A 11 6.00 -5.26 -14.12
C GLN A 11 4.73 -5.05 -14.95
N THR A 12 4.22 -6.09 -15.61
CA THR A 12 3.01 -6.02 -16.43
C THR A 12 1.79 -5.67 -15.60
N TYR A 13 1.62 -6.33 -14.44
CA TYR A 13 0.57 -5.98 -13.49
C TYR A 13 0.71 -4.55 -12.99
N ASN A 14 1.92 -4.11 -12.65
CA ASN A 14 2.16 -2.75 -12.18
C ASN A 14 1.78 -1.69 -13.21
N VAL A 15 2.02 -1.93 -14.51
CA VAL A 15 1.60 -1.01 -15.58
C VAL A 15 0.08 -0.92 -15.64
N LEU A 16 -0.61 -2.07 -15.64
CA LEU A 16 -2.08 -2.11 -15.70
C LEU A 16 -2.72 -1.48 -14.45
N ILE A 17 -2.23 -1.81 -13.26
CA ILE A 17 -2.70 -1.25 -11.98
C ILE A 17 -2.54 0.28 -11.99
N ARG A 18 -1.39 0.80 -12.44
CA ARG A 18 -1.17 2.25 -12.58
C ARG A 18 -2.17 2.88 -13.54
N HIS A 19 -2.39 2.26 -14.69
CA HIS A 19 -3.34 2.75 -15.69
C HIS A 19 -4.76 2.82 -15.12
N PHE A 20 -5.27 1.73 -14.54
CA PHE A 20 -6.62 1.68 -13.95
C PHE A 20 -6.79 2.66 -12.79
N CYS A 21 -5.75 2.82 -11.94
CA CYS A 21 -5.74 3.85 -10.90
C CYS A 21 -5.81 5.27 -11.48
N ALA A 22 -5.15 5.54 -12.60
CA ALA A 22 -5.13 6.86 -13.24
C ALA A 22 -6.49 7.23 -13.86
N VAL A 23 -7.14 6.29 -14.55
CA VAL A 23 -8.48 6.50 -15.14
C VAL A 23 -9.61 6.42 -14.11
N GLY A 24 -9.30 6.07 -12.86
CA GLY A 24 -10.24 6.05 -11.74
C GLY A 24 -11.05 4.77 -11.59
N GLU A 25 -10.74 3.74 -12.36
CA GLU A 25 -11.31 2.39 -12.25
C GLU A 25 -10.59 1.59 -11.17
N PHE A 26 -10.68 2.06 -9.92
CA PHE A 26 -9.94 1.47 -8.80
C PHE A 26 -10.35 0.02 -8.50
N GLU A 27 -11.62 -0.34 -8.67
CA GLU A 27 -12.10 -1.72 -8.50
C GLU A 27 -11.39 -2.70 -9.44
N ARG A 28 -11.15 -2.30 -10.69
CA ARG A 28 -10.40 -3.13 -11.65
C ARG A 28 -8.93 -3.22 -11.30
N ALA A 29 -8.35 -2.14 -10.78
CA ALA A 29 -6.98 -2.14 -10.27
C ALA A 29 -6.82 -3.12 -9.09
N MET A 30 -7.82 -3.19 -8.20
CA MET A 30 -7.83 -4.14 -7.09
C MET A 30 -8.03 -5.58 -7.54
N GLY A 31 -8.92 -5.86 -8.50
CA GLY A 31 -9.05 -7.20 -9.06
C GLY A 31 -7.75 -7.71 -9.71
N LEU A 32 -6.97 -6.81 -10.32
CA LEU A 32 -5.64 -7.16 -10.83
C LEU A 32 -4.62 -7.42 -9.71
N PHE A 33 -4.68 -6.66 -8.63
CA PHE A 33 -3.83 -6.88 -7.45
C PHE A 33 -4.12 -8.23 -6.77
N GLU A 34 -5.39 -8.63 -6.66
CA GLU A 34 -5.76 -9.94 -6.13
C GLU A 34 -5.28 -11.07 -7.03
N ARG A 35 -5.48 -10.95 -8.35
CA ARG A 35 -4.95 -11.91 -9.33
C ARG A 35 -3.43 -12.01 -9.29
N MET A 36 -2.77 -10.87 -9.13
CA MET A 36 -1.32 -10.82 -8.94
C MET A 36 -0.93 -11.68 -7.74
N GLY A 37 -1.60 -11.57 -6.59
CA GLY A 37 -1.34 -12.40 -5.42
C GLY A 37 -1.35 -13.92 -5.66
N CYS A 38 -2.09 -14.40 -6.66
CA CYS A 38 -2.10 -15.81 -7.06
C CYS A 38 -1.00 -16.19 -8.06
N THR A 39 -0.52 -15.25 -8.88
CA THR A 39 0.43 -15.52 -9.97
C THR A 39 1.86 -15.02 -9.70
N CYS A 40 2.02 -13.88 -9.03
CA CYS A 40 3.32 -13.25 -8.77
C CYS A 40 3.29 -12.29 -7.57
N ALA A 41 4.42 -12.10 -6.89
CA ALA A 41 4.44 -11.28 -5.68
C ALA A 41 4.33 -9.77 -6.00
N PRO A 42 3.39 -9.02 -5.36
CA PRO A 42 3.38 -7.58 -5.39
C PRO A 42 4.63 -6.99 -4.75
N ASN A 43 5.10 -5.86 -5.31
CA ASN A 43 6.29 -5.17 -4.83
C ASN A 43 5.93 -3.79 -4.26
N VAL A 44 6.94 -3.09 -3.74
CA VAL A 44 6.80 -1.75 -3.14
C VAL A 44 6.05 -0.79 -4.06
N ASP A 45 6.33 -0.84 -5.37
CA ASP A 45 5.68 0.01 -6.36
C ASP A 45 4.18 -0.27 -6.49
N THR A 46 3.77 -1.54 -6.46
CA THR A 46 2.36 -1.95 -6.51
C THR A 46 1.57 -1.30 -5.37
N TYR A 47 2.06 -1.48 -4.14
CA TYR A 47 1.44 -0.92 -2.93
C TYR A 47 1.41 0.61 -2.97
N ASN A 48 2.52 1.24 -3.38
CA ASN A 48 2.60 2.70 -3.47
C ASN A 48 1.53 3.28 -4.38
N VAL A 49 1.28 2.66 -5.54
CA VAL A 49 0.27 3.13 -6.51
C VAL A 49 -1.14 3.02 -5.94
N LEU A 50 -1.49 1.87 -5.37
CA LEU A 50 -2.82 1.63 -4.82
C LEU A 50 -3.12 2.55 -3.63
N ILE A 51 -2.18 2.64 -2.68
CA ILE A 51 -2.31 3.48 -1.49
C ILE A 51 -2.39 4.97 -1.88
N ASN A 52 -1.60 5.43 -2.85
CA ASN A 52 -1.68 6.81 -3.32
C ASN A 52 -3.03 7.15 -3.96
N ARG A 53 -3.62 6.22 -4.72
CA ARG A 53 -4.93 6.44 -5.34
C ARG A 53 -6.05 6.58 -4.30
N LEU A 54 -5.97 5.84 -3.20
CA LEU A 54 -6.93 5.90 -2.10
C LEU A 54 -6.93 7.28 -1.41
N PHE A 55 -5.81 7.99 -1.37
CA PHE A 55 -5.77 9.36 -0.82
C PHE A 55 -6.46 10.40 -1.70
N GLY A 56 -6.50 10.21 -3.02
CA GLY A 56 -7.07 11.19 -3.94
C GLY A 56 -8.60 11.20 -3.96
N THR A 57 -9.25 10.21 -3.37
CA THR A 57 -10.67 9.91 -3.61
C THR A 57 -11.61 10.28 -2.46
N GLY A 58 -11.10 10.74 -1.30
CA GLY A 58 -11.90 11.38 -0.23
C GLY A 58 -13.02 10.53 0.40
N LYS A 59 -13.20 9.27 -0.01
CA LYS A 59 -14.25 8.38 0.51
C LYS A 59 -13.78 7.71 1.79
N SER A 60 -14.65 7.65 2.80
CA SER A 60 -14.34 7.04 4.11
C SER A 60 -13.97 5.55 4.03
N GLY A 61 -14.57 4.80 3.11
CA GLY A 61 -14.23 3.39 2.86
C GLY A 61 -12.78 3.18 2.37
N ASN A 62 -12.21 4.18 1.71
CA ASN A 62 -10.86 4.11 1.15
C ASN A 62 -9.78 4.20 2.24
N MET A 63 -10.12 4.74 3.42
CA MET A 63 -9.20 4.86 4.55
C MET A 63 -8.89 3.49 5.14
N VAL A 64 -9.93 2.71 5.43
CA VAL A 64 -9.78 1.35 5.99
C VAL A 64 -9.00 0.46 5.02
N MET A 65 -9.26 0.60 3.72
CA MET A 65 -8.55 -0.14 2.69
C MET A 65 -7.07 0.25 2.60
N ALA A 66 -6.74 1.54 2.71
CA ALA A 66 -5.36 2.00 2.74
C ALA A 66 -4.61 1.47 3.97
N GLY A 67 -5.29 1.36 5.11
CA GLY A 67 -4.77 0.70 6.32
C GLY A 67 -4.44 -0.77 6.08
N ARG A 68 -5.38 -1.54 5.49
CA ARG A 68 -5.17 -2.96 5.18
C ARG A 68 -4.00 -3.19 4.23
N LEU A 69 -3.91 -2.44 3.13
CA LEU A 69 -2.80 -2.54 2.19
C LEU A 69 -1.45 -2.21 2.83
N LEU A 70 -1.43 -1.28 3.80
CA LEU A 70 -0.21 -0.93 4.51
C LEU A 70 0.24 -2.04 5.48
N VAL A 71 -0.70 -2.71 6.15
CA VAL A 71 -0.39 -3.88 7.00
C VAL A 71 0.14 -5.02 6.13
N GLU A 72 -0.54 -5.34 5.03
CA GLU A 72 -0.13 -6.39 4.11
C GLU A 72 1.27 -6.12 3.52
N MET A 73 1.57 -4.86 3.18
CA MET A 73 2.90 -4.45 2.73
C MET A 73 3.99 -4.79 3.77
N VAL A 74 3.73 -4.50 5.06
CA VAL A 74 4.69 -4.78 6.15
C VAL A 74 4.82 -6.27 6.43
N GLU A 75 3.71 -7.02 6.41
CA GLU A 75 3.72 -8.48 6.59
C GLU A 75 4.52 -9.19 5.49
N ARG A 76 4.46 -8.69 4.25
CA ARG A 76 5.30 -9.17 3.14
C ARG A 76 6.74 -8.67 3.17
N GLY A 77 7.15 -7.98 4.24
CA GLY A 77 8.54 -7.52 4.44
C GLY A 77 8.90 -6.21 3.73
N HIS A 78 7.93 -5.51 3.13
CA HIS A 78 8.16 -4.24 2.46
C HIS A 78 8.01 -3.07 3.44
N ALA A 79 8.97 -2.15 3.43
CA ALA A 79 8.92 -0.98 4.29
C ALA A 79 8.10 0.16 3.64
N PRO A 80 6.96 0.59 4.22
CA PRO A 80 6.22 1.73 3.70
C PRO A 80 7.04 3.01 3.83
N SER A 81 6.94 3.88 2.82
CA SER A 81 7.62 5.18 2.88
C SER A 81 7.08 6.02 4.07
N ARG A 82 7.93 6.86 4.65
CA ARG A 82 7.56 7.75 5.77
C ARG A 82 6.32 8.60 5.46
N VAL A 83 6.17 9.01 4.21
CA VAL A 83 5.05 9.83 3.73
C VAL A 83 3.76 9.01 3.68
N MET A 84 3.79 7.79 3.12
CA MET A 84 2.62 6.91 3.08
C MET A 84 2.17 6.50 4.48
N PHE A 85 3.10 6.07 5.33
CA PHE A 85 2.79 5.67 6.69
C PHE A 85 2.11 6.81 7.46
N ARG A 86 2.65 8.04 7.39
CA ARG A 86 2.04 9.23 8.01
C ARG A 86 0.66 9.54 7.43
N ARG A 87 0.48 9.45 6.11
CA ARG A 87 -0.79 9.76 5.47
C ARG A 87 -1.89 8.77 5.85
N VAL A 88 -1.61 7.46 5.86
CA VAL A 88 -2.58 6.43 6.27
C VAL A 88 -2.98 6.65 7.73
N LEU A 89 -2.00 6.89 8.62
CA LEU A 89 -2.26 7.13 10.03
C LEU A 89 -3.15 8.36 10.27
N LEU A 90 -2.87 9.47 9.57
CA LEU A 90 -3.70 10.68 9.64
C LEU A 90 -5.13 10.45 9.16
N LEU A 91 -5.31 9.64 8.12
CA LEU A 91 -6.62 9.28 7.58
C LEU A 91 -7.40 8.40 8.57
N MET A 92 -6.73 7.40 9.14
CA MET A 92 -7.36 6.42 10.05
C MET A 92 -7.72 7.01 11.41
N THR A 93 -6.88 7.90 11.96
CA THR A 93 -7.15 8.50 13.27
C THR A 93 -8.12 9.69 13.18
N GLY A 94 -8.31 10.27 11.99
CA GLY A 94 -9.05 11.52 11.80
C GLY A 94 -8.47 12.72 12.57
N ASN A 95 -7.33 12.52 13.26
CA ASN A 95 -6.82 13.43 14.27
C ASN A 95 -5.32 13.59 14.10
N GLN A 96 -4.92 14.78 13.65
CA GLN A 96 -3.54 15.12 13.32
C GLN A 96 -2.61 15.04 14.53
N GLY A 97 -3.13 15.26 15.75
CA GLY A 97 -2.37 15.16 16.98
C GLY A 97 -1.99 13.71 17.31
N LEU A 98 -2.97 12.80 17.24
CA LEU A 98 -2.77 11.38 17.55
C LEU A 98 -1.82 10.70 16.56
N ALA A 99 -1.94 11.02 15.27
CA ALA A 99 -1.05 10.47 14.25
C ALA A 99 0.41 10.93 14.44
N LYS A 100 0.63 12.20 14.81
CA LYS A 100 1.99 12.69 15.16
C LYS A 100 2.54 12.00 16.40
N GLN A 101 1.72 11.75 17.41
CA GLN A 101 2.16 11.01 18.60
C GLN A 101 2.54 9.56 18.28
N ILE A 102 1.74 8.83 17.50
CA ILE A 102 2.07 7.46 17.09
C ILE A 102 3.34 7.40 16.22
N LEU A 103 3.55 8.40 15.35
CA LEU A 103 4.80 8.51 14.58
C LEU A 103 6.01 8.81 15.47
N SER A 104 5.82 9.59 16.54
CA SER A 104 6.88 9.88 17.51
C SER A 104 7.21 8.69 18.40
N THR A 105 6.24 7.84 18.73
CA THR A 105 6.49 6.58 19.45
C THR A 105 7.10 5.53 18.54
N GLN A 106 6.82 5.52 17.24
CA GLN A 106 7.47 4.61 16.29
C GLN A 106 8.98 4.88 16.15
N SER A 107 9.44 6.13 16.25
CA SER A 107 10.89 6.43 16.24
C SER A 107 11.60 5.98 17.52
N VAL A 108 10.86 5.92 18.64
CA VAL A 108 11.32 5.35 19.92
C VAL A 108 11.30 3.81 19.85
N CYS A 109 10.22 3.20 19.36
CA CYS A 109 10.12 1.76 19.18
C CYS A 109 11.10 1.22 18.13
N ARG A 110 11.44 1.97 17.07
CA ARG A 110 12.43 1.57 16.07
C ARG A 110 13.86 1.54 16.63
N ARG A 111 14.15 2.29 17.70
CA ARG A 111 15.39 2.12 18.48
C ARG A 111 15.33 0.88 19.37
N LEU A 112 14.16 0.58 19.93
CA LEU A 112 13.93 -0.59 20.80
C LEU A 112 13.89 -1.92 20.02
N THR A 113 13.29 -1.98 18.84
CA THR A 113 13.30 -3.20 18.00
C THR A 113 14.66 -3.50 17.37
N CYS A 114 15.55 -2.52 17.26
CA CYS A 114 16.97 -2.79 16.96
C CYS A 114 17.74 -3.33 18.17
N THR A 115 17.24 -3.17 19.41
CA THR A 115 17.85 -3.73 20.62
C THR A 115 17.28 -5.09 21.00
N ILE A 116 16.09 -5.45 20.51
CA ILE A 116 15.42 -6.74 20.76
C ILE A 116 15.28 -7.54 19.44
N ARG A 117 16.38 -7.66 18.70
CA ARG A 117 16.60 -8.83 17.84
C ARG A 117 17.37 -9.85 18.67
N LEU A 118 16.64 -10.78 19.28
CA LEU A 118 17.16 -12.10 19.65
C LEU A 118 16.97 -13.02 18.46
#